data_AF-A0A1H1C383-F1
#
_entry.id   AF-A0A1H1C383-F1
#
_cell.length_a   1.000
_cell.length_b   1.000
_cell.length_c   1.000
_cell.angle_alpha   90.00
_cell.angle_beta   90.00
_cell.angle_gamma   90.00
#
_symmetry.space_group_name_H-M   'P 1'
#
loop_
_entity.id
_entity.type
_entity.pdbx_description
1 polymer ?
#
loop_
_entity_poly.entity_id
_entity_poly.type
_entity_poly.pdbx_seq_one_letter_code
_entity_poly.pdbx_strand_id
1 'polypeptide(L)' 'MTDKHNNKPKPDDRSDNVEKLQHMVQDTLENMEEADETMEFSSGKEKENIKAKNERREQAVEGMRQEISDESRS' A
#
# COMPACT_ATOMS: atom_id res chain seq x y z
N MET A 1 48.88 -4.08 9.10
CA MET A 1 47.71 -4.96 9.31
C MET A 1 46.65 -4.49 8.33
N THR A 2 46.23 -5.34 7.39
CA THR A 2 45.31 -4.97 6.30
C THR A 2 43.88 -5.28 6.73
N ASP A 3 43.12 -4.25 7.11
CA ASP A 3 41.70 -4.34 7.39
C ASP A 3 40.91 -4.58 6.11
N LYS A 4 40.68 -5.85 5.79
CA LYS A 4 39.71 -6.29 4.79
C LYS A 4 38.31 -5.93 5.30
N HIS A 5 37.80 -4.77 4.88
CA HIS A 5 36.38 -4.47 5.00
C HIS A 5 35.61 -5.44 4.10
N ASN A 6 35.13 -6.54 4.69
CA ASN A 6 34.15 -7.42 4.07
C ASN A 6 32.83 -6.65 3.97
N ASN A 7 32.70 -5.81 2.94
CA ASN A 7 31.43 -5.20 2.56
C ASN A 7 30.59 -6.27 1.85
N LYS A 8 30.13 -7.26 2.61
CA LYS A 8 29.12 -8.21 2.15
C LYS A 8 27.78 -7.48 2.36
N PRO A 9 27.03 -7.14 1.30
CA PRO A 9 25.69 -6.61 1.46
C PRO A 9 24.93 -7.55 2.39
N LYS A 10 24.28 -7.00 3.42
CA LYS A 10 23.30 -7.80 4.15
C LYS A 10 22.29 -8.30 3.12
N PRO A 11 21.83 -9.57 3.20
CA PRO A 11 20.67 -9.97 2.42
C PRO A 11 19.58 -8.96 2.75
N ASP A 12 19.05 -8.27 1.73
CA ASP A 12 17.93 -7.35 1.92
C ASP A 12 16.81 -8.15 2.54
N ASP A 13 16.42 -7.77 3.76
CA ASP A 13 15.29 -8.37 4.42
C ASP A 13 14.03 -7.76 3.83
N ARG A 14 13.56 -8.38 2.75
CA ARG A 14 12.39 -7.91 2.01
C ARG A 14 11.08 -8.19 2.77
N SER A 15 11.14 -8.89 3.90
CA SER A 15 9.98 -9.07 4.77
C SER A 15 9.48 -7.76 5.37
N ASP A 16 10.39 -6.80 5.66
CA ASP A 16 10.04 -5.44 6.09
C ASP A 16 9.19 -4.69 5.05
N ASN A 17 9.41 -4.95 3.76
CA ASN A 17 8.65 -4.32 2.68
C ASN A 17 7.25 -4.92 2.58
N VAL A 18 7.14 -6.25 2.72
CA VAL A 18 5.84 -6.94 2.75
C VAL A 18 4.97 -6.43 3.89
N GLU A 19 5.52 -6.33 5.11
CA GLU A 19 4.77 -5.84 6.28
C GLU A 19 4.27 -4.40 6.08
N LYS A 20 5.13 -3.51 5.57
CA LYS A 20 4.75 -2.12 5.27
C LYS A 20 3.67 -2.04 4.19
N LEU A 21 3.80 -2.82 3.11
CA LEU A 21 2.80 -2.84 2.05
C LEU A 21 1.45 -3.38 2.55
N GLN A 22 1.47 -4.41 3.39
CA GLN A 22 0.25 -4.94 4.03
C GLN A 22 -0.43 -3.88 4.90
N HIS A 23 0.34 -3.15 5.71
CA HIS A 23 -0.19 -2.05 6.51
C HIS A 23 -0.81 -0.95 5.64
N MET A 24 -0.10 -0.51 4.59
CA MET A 24 -0.62 0.52 3.67
C MET A 24 -1.88 0.06 2.93
N VAL A 25 -1.98 -1.22 2.57
CA VAL A 25 -3.21 -1.81 1.99
C VAL A 25 -4.35 -1.72 2.99
N GLN A 26 -4.13 -2.13 4.24
CA GLN A 26 -5.16 -2.09 5.28
C GLN A 26 -5.63 -0.66 5.54
N ASP A 27 -4.71 0.29 5.74
CA ASP A 27 -5.03 1.71 5.93
C ASP A 27 -5.84 2.25 4.75
N THR A 28 -5.46 1.89 3.53
CA THR A 28 -6.13 2.39 2.32
C THR A 28 -7.56 1.85 2.22
N LEU A 29 -7.78 0.59 2.59
CA LEU A 29 -9.11 -0.02 2.61
C LEU A 29 -10.01 0.61 3.68
N GLU A 30 -9.49 0.85 4.89
CA GLU A 30 -10.21 1.55 5.96
C GLU A 30 -10.59 2.97 5.51
N ASN A 31 -9.64 3.71 4.92
CA ASN A 31 -9.90 5.03 4.34
C ASN A 31 -10.91 5.03 3.18
N MET A 32 -11.10 3.91 2.49
CA MET A 32 -12.13 3.76 1.46
C MET A 32 -13.49 3.54 2.09
N GLU A 33 -13.58 2.67 3.09
CA GLU A 33 -14.80 2.37 3.84
C GLU A 33 -15.33 3.63 4.56
N GLU A 34 -14.48 4.35 5.30
CA GLU A 34 -14.85 5.64 5.93
C GLU A 34 -15.34 6.68 4.90
N ALA A 35 -14.73 6.70 3.72
CA ALA A 35 -15.13 7.60 2.65
C ALA A 35 -16.49 7.18 2.06
N ASP A 36 -16.76 5.87 1.93
CA ASP A 36 -18.05 5.35 1.48
C ASP A 36 -19.17 5.64 2.48
N GLU A 37 -18.90 5.51 3.78
CA GLU A 37 -19.83 5.95 4.83
C GLU A 37 -20.15 7.45 4.73
N THR A 38 -19.11 8.28 4.52
CA THR A 38 -19.30 9.72 4.30
C THR A 38 -20.13 9.99 3.04
N MET A 39 -19.92 9.20 1.98
CA MET A 39 -20.61 9.33 0.70
C MET A 39 -22.12 9.08 0.79
N GLU A 40 -22.60 8.33 1.79
CA GLU A 40 -24.02 8.12 2.04
C GLU A 40 -24.75 9.44 2.33
N PHE A 41 -24.07 10.38 2.98
CA PHE A 41 -24.60 11.70 3.36
C PHE A 41 -24.21 12.81 2.37
N SER A 42 -23.23 12.57 1.51
CA SER A 42 -22.80 13.52 0.48
C SER A 42 -23.72 13.51 -0.76
N SER A 43 -23.73 14.63 -1.49
CA SER A 43 -24.51 14.75 -2.73
C SER A 43 -23.77 15.54 -3.81
N GLY A 44 -24.27 15.44 -5.05
CA GLY A 44 -23.72 16.14 -6.20
C GLY A 44 -22.23 15.92 -6.37
N LYS A 45 -21.47 17.04 -6.42
CA LYS A 45 -20.05 17.01 -6.74
C LYS A 45 -19.20 16.31 -5.68
N GLU A 46 -19.58 16.40 -4.42
CA GLU A 46 -18.84 15.76 -3.32
C GLU A 46 -18.90 14.24 -3.45
N LYS A 47 -20.09 13.69 -3.71
CA LYS A 47 -20.29 12.26 -3.96
C LYS A 47 -19.48 11.74 -5.15
N GLU A 48 -19.44 12.49 -6.25
CA GLU A 48 -18.61 12.13 -7.41
C GLU A 48 -17.11 12.14 -7.07
N ASN A 49 -16.66 13.12 -6.31
CA ASN A 49 -15.26 13.23 -5.92
C ASN A 49 -14.82 12.08 -5.00
N ILE A 50 -15.69 11.66 -4.08
CA ILE A 50 -15.44 10.50 -3.21
C ILE A 50 -15.30 9.23 -4.05
N LYS A 51 -16.24 8.97 -4.97
CA LYS A 51 -16.16 7.81 -5.89
C LYS A 51 -14.87 7.80 -6.70
N ALA A 52 -14.53 8.90 -7.34
CA ALA A 52 -13.31 9.00 -8.15
C ALA A 52 -12.02 8.89 -7.31
N LYS A 53 -12.07 9.19 -6.01
CA LYS A 53 -10.95 8.97 -5.10
C LYS A 53 -10.86 7.50 -4.69
N ASN A 54 -11.98 6.84 -4.39
CA ASN A 54 -12.02 5.42 -4.06
C ASN A 54 -11.60 4.54 -5.24
N GLU A 55 -12.04 4.85 -6.48
CA GLU A 55 -11.58 4.14 -7.69
C GLU A 55 -10.06 4.19 -7.88
N ARG A 56 -9.43 5.34 -7.61
CA ARG A 56 -7.96 5.46 -7.66
C ARG A 56 -7.27 4.70 -6.53
N ARG A 57 -7.89 4.61 -5.35
CA ARG A 57 -7.38 3.82 -4.22
C ARG A 57 -7.46 2.32 -4.51
N GLU A 58 -8.52 1.86 -5.18
CA GLU A 58 -8.64 0.47 -5.64
C GLU A 58 -7.47 0.07 -6.55
N GLN A 59 -7.16 0.91 -7.55
CA GLN A 59 -6.01 0.68 -8.44
C GLN A 59 -4.69 0.67 -7.66
N ALA A 60 -4.52 1.56 -6.68
CA ALA A 60 -3.32 1.59 -5.85
C ALA A 60 -3.20 0.33 -4.96
N VAL A 61 -4.30 -0.13 -4.37
CA VAL A 61 -4.34 -1.37 -3.57
C VAL A 61 -4.03 -2.59 -4.45
N GLU A 62 -4.53 -2.64 -5.68
CA GLU A 62 -4.20 -3.72 -6.60
C GLU A 62 -2.69 -3.76 -6.91
N GLY A 63 -2.07 -2.60 -7.17
CA GLY A 63 -0.62 -2.49 -7.35
C GLY A 63 0.15 -2.97 -6.11
N MET A 64 -0.22 -2.51 -4.92
CA MET A 64 0.41 -2.95 -3.67
C MET A 64 0.26 -4.46 -3.43
N ARG A 65 -0.90 -5.05 -3.77
CA ARG A 65 -1.13 -6.50 -3.66
C ARG A 65 -0.25 -7.30 -4.63
N GLN A 66 -0.01 -6.77 -5.83
CA GLN A 66 0.93 -7.38 -6.78
C GLN A 66 2.36 -7.34 -6.24
N GLU A 67 2.80 -6.18 -5.73
CA GLU A 67 4.12 -6.04 -5.09
C GLU A 67 4.31 -6.98 -3.90
N ILE A 68 3.30 -7.10 -3.01
CA ILE A 68 3.33 -8.05 -1.89
C ILE A 68 3.53 -9.48 -2.38
N SER A 69 2.82 -9.90 -3.44
CA SER A 69 2.96 -11.24 -4.01
C SER A 69 4.36 -11.48 -4.57
N ASP A 70 4.91 -10.49 -5.27
CA ASP A 70 6.25 -10.60 -5.86
C ASP A 70 7.33 -10.66 -4.79
N GLU A 71 7.24 -9.83 -3.75
CA GLU A 71 8.17 -9.85 -2.62
C GLU A 71 8.05 -11.12 -1.78
N SER A 72 6.83 -11.66 -1.60
CA SER A 72 6.62 -12.91 -0.86
C SER A 72 7.16 -14.16 -1.58
N ARG A 73 7.40 -14.07 -2.89
CA ARG A 73 7.92 -15.16 -3.73
C ARG A 73 9.43 -15.13 -3.89
N SER A 74 10.09 -14.10 -3.39
CA SER A 74 11.48 -13.79 -3.70
C SER A 74 12.38 -13.98 -2.49
#